data_AF-A0A7C1YKD7-F1
#
_entry.id   AF-A0A7C1YKD7-F1
#
_cell.length_a   1.000
_cell.length_b   1.000
_cell.length_c   1.000
_cell.angle_alpha   90.00
_cell.angle_beta   90.00
_cell.angle_gamma   90.00
#
_symmetry.space_group_name_H-M   'P 1'
#
loop_
_entity.id
_entity.type
_entity.pdbx_description
1 polymer ?
#
loop_
_entity_poly.entity_id
_entity_poly.type
_entity_poly.pdbx_seq_one_letter_code
_entity_poly.pdbx_strand_id
1 'polypeptide(L)'
;MSSRLFSLISLLLLFITSLAQAAKFPVGINTNEVMQIDSSVPFLNLFKQALPFDEANGKLTRGNITYDRNGWPNNLNGGQAGTNLIHWLPEGTLPNGNYTVLYEGQGKIAYTDDAKLVSSQPGKDIIHVASGADKFFKVTLIIKQSNPNNYIKNIRVLPPGGICANNPFQRVKDASQCRGNYQAFETHYKQILFNPDYLRF
;
A
#
# COMPACT_ATOMS: atom_id res chain seq x y z
N MET A 1 23.59 -48.36 56.74
CA MET A 1 22.79 -48.55 55.50
C MET A 1 21.59 -47.62 55.53
N SER A 2 21.66 -46.47 54.85
CA SER A 2 20.52 -45.74 54.25
C SER A 2 21.00 -44.34 53.80
N SER A 3 21.85 -44.29 52.77
CA SER A 3 22.23 -43.03 52.10
C SER A 3 22.02 -43.16 50.58
N ARG A 4 20.95 -43.84 50.17
CA ARG A 4 20.62 -44.05 48.76
C ARG A 4 19.13 -43.88 48.48
N LEU A 5 18.49 -42.89 49.11
CA LEU A 5 17.09 -42.55 48.82
C LEU A 5 16.85 -41.09 48.45
N PHE A 6 17.91 -40.29 48.28
CA PHE A 6 17.82 -38.88 47.87
C PHE A 6 18.38 -38.60 46.47
N SER A 7 18.65 -39.64 45.67
CA SER A 7 19.27 -39.48 44.34
C SER A 7 18.36 -39.87 43.17
N LEU A 8 17.05 -40.03 43.40
CA LEU A 8 16.09 -40.40 42.34
C LEU A 8 15.05 -39.31 42.00
N ILE A 9 15.07 -38.15 42.66
CA ILE A 9 14.15 -37.03 42.37
C ILE A 9 14.81 -35.93 41.51
N SER A 10 16.12 -35.99 41.29
CA SER A 10 16.84 -34.97 40.50
C SER A 10 17.07 -35.31 39.02
N LEU A 11 16.56 -36.45 38.54
CA LEU A 11 16.75 -36.90 37.14
C LEU A 11 15.43 -37.04 36.36
N LEU A 12 14.40 -36.28 36.75
CA LEU A 12 13.12 -36.21 36.03
C LEU A 12 12.64 -34.76 35.87
N LEU A 13 13.58 -33.83 35.66
CA LEU A 13 13.34 -32.40 35.43
C LEU A 13 14.02 -31.88 34.15
N LEU A 14 14.42 -32.78 33.25
CA LEU A 14 15.08 -32.44 31.98
C LEU A 14 14.42 -33.09 30.76
N PHE A 15 13.09 -33.24 30.78
CA PHE A 15 12.32 -33.26 29.52
C PHE A 15 11.78 -31.85 29.27
N ILE A 16 12.72 -30.97 28.96
CA ILE A 16 12.52 -29.76 28.21
C ILE A 16 11.95 -30.19 26.86
N THR A 17 10.63 -30.32 26.73
CA THR A 17 10.01 -30.17 25.42
C THR A 17 10.03 -28.70 25.10
N SER A 18 11.19 -28.21 24.67
CA SER A 18 11.21 -27.08 23.77
C SER A 18 10.41 -27.51 22.55
N LEU A 19 9.12 -27.16 22.53
CA LEU A 19 8.48 -26.80 21.27
C LEU A 19 9.32 -25.63 20.76
N ALA A 20 10.41 -25.95 20.05
CA ALA A 20 10.96 -25.04 19.08
C ALA A 20 9.80 -24.80 18.13
N GLN A 21 9.01 -23.76 18.42
CA GLN A 21 8.28 -23.07 17.39
C GLN A 21 9.38 -22.73 16.40
N ALA A 22 9.49 -23.53 15.35
CA ALA A 22 10.20 -23.11 14.16
C ALA A 22 9.43 -21.87 13.75
N ALA A 23 9.87 -20.72 14.27
CA ALA A 23 9.57 -19.44 13.68
C ALA A 23 9.91 -19.69 12.23
N LYS A 24 8.88 -19.78 11.39
CA LYS A 24 9.07 -19.80 9.95
C LYS A 24 9.80 -18.51 9.69
N PHE A 25 11.13 -18.59 9.64
CA PHE A 25 11.97 -17.45 9.34
C PHE A 25 11.39 -16.92 8.04
N PRO A 26 11.03 -15.63 7.94
CA PRO A 26 10.68 -15.06 6.66
C PRO A 26 11.94 -15.21 5.80
N VAL A 27 11.95 -16.27 4.98
CA VAL A 27 12.96 -16.46 3.96
C VAL A 27 12.88 -15.21 3.11
N GLY A 28 14.01 -14.49 3.00
CA GLY A 28 14.10 -13.34 2.11
C GLY A 28 13.77 -13.81 0.70
N ILE A 29 12.65 -13.35 0.16
CA ILE A 29 12.32 -13.54 -1.24
C ILE A 29 12.98 -12.41 -2.02
N ASN A 30 13.72 -12.74 -3.07
CA ASN A 30 14.18 -11.73 -4.02
C ASN A 30 12.93 -11.21 -4.75
N THR A 31 12.59 -9.95 -4.52
CA THR A 31 11.58 -9.26 -5.33
C THR A 31 12.27 -8.67 -6.54
N ASN A 32 11.68 -8.84 -7.72
CA ASN A 32 12.04 -8.00 -8.86
C ASN A 32 11.69 -6.52 -8.55
N GLU A 33 12.04 -5.61 -9.45
CA GLU A 33 11.64 -4.20 -9.34
C GLU A 33 10.12 -4.06 -9.17
N VAL A 34 9.71 -3.30 -8.15
CA VAL A 34 8.30 -3.02 -7.88
C VAL A 34 7.86 -1.86 -8.76
N MET A 35 7.10 -2.16 -9.80
CA MET A 35 6.62 -1.19 -10.79
C MET A 35 5.11 -1.20 -10.91
N GLN A 36 4.54 -0.20 -11.58
CA GLN A 36 3.10 -0.02 -11.76
C GLN A 36 2.43 -1.15 -12.58
N ILE A 37 3.24 -1.99 -13.23
CA ILE A 37 2.84 -3.15 -14.03
C ILE A 37 2.95 -4.48 -13.26
N ASP A 38 3.45 -4.46 -12.03
CA ASP A 38 3.62 -5.67 -11.22
C ASP A 38 2.33 -6.00 -10.46
N SER A 39 1.83 -7.21 -10.68
CA SER A 39 0.64 -7.76 -10.00
C SER A 39 0.92 -8.31 -8.60
N SER A 40 2.17 -8.28 -8.14
CA SER A 40 2.53 -8.67 -6.77
C SER A 40 1.99 -7.70 -5.72
N VAL A 41 1.94 -6.40 -6.04
CA VAL A 41 1.40 -5.31 -5.19
C VAL A 41 1.82 -5.45 -3.71
N PRO A 42 3.13 -5.33 -3.39
CA PRO A 42 3.63 -5.67 -2.06
C PRO A 42 3.25 -4.64 -1.00
N PHE A 43 3.08 -3.38 -1.38
CA PHE A 43 2.82 -2.29 -0.44
C PHE A 43 1.35 -1.95 -0.35
N LEU A 44 0.90 -1.59 0.85
CA LEU A 44 -0.46 -1.07 1.06
C LEU A 44 -0.67 0.26 0.32
N ASN A 45 0.34 1.13 0.37
CA ASN A 45 0.33 2.37 -0.40
C ASN A 45 0.70 2.07 -1.86
N LEU A 46 -0.30 2.04 -2.73
CA LEU A 46 -0.15 1.77 -4.16
C LEU A 46 0.65 2.86 -4.88
N PHE A 47 0.80 4.05 -4.30
CA PHE A 47 1.66 5.07 -4.89
C PHE A 47 3.15 4.69 -4.87
N LYS A 48 3.57 3.74 -4.01
CA LYS A 48 4.97 3.28 -3.94
C LYS A 48 5.44 2.54 -5.19
N GLN A 49 4.51 2.04 -6.00
CA GLN A 49 4.81 1.38 -7.29
C GLN A 49 4.51 2.27 -8.49
N ALA A 50 4.06 3.52 -8.28
CA ALA A 50 3.73 4.42 -9.37
C ALA A 50 4.98 4.78 -10.17
N LEU A 51 4.82 4.98 -11.48
CA LEU A 51 5.91 5.47 -12.33
C LEU A 51 6.37 6.85 -11.82
N PRO A 52 7.67 7.10 -11.64
CA PRO A 52 8.15 8.44 -11.28
C PRO A 52 7.64 9.51 -12.25
N PHE A 53 7.28 10.69 -11.73
CA PHE A 53 6.65 11.75 -12.53
C PHE A 53 7.54 12.28 -13.66
N ASP A 54 8.85 12.27 -13.45
CA ASP A 54 9.89 12.67 -14.39
C ASP A 54 10.21 11.60 -15.44
N GLU A 55 9.85 10.34 -15.18
CA GLU A 55 9.92 9.25 -16.15
C GLU A 55 8.64 9.11 -16.99
N ALA A 56 7.55 9.75 -16.58
CA ALA A 56 6.29 9.69 -17.30
C ALA A 56 6.37 10.38 -18.68
N ASN A 57 5.78 9.73 -19.68
CA ASN A 57 5.85 10.24 -21.06
C ASN A 57 5.20 11.62 -21.24
N GLY A 58 5.55 12.28 -22.35
CA GLY A 58 5.06 13.62 -22.70
C GLY A 58 3.54 13.78 -22.87
N LYS A 59 2.76 12.69 -22.90
CA LYS A 59 1.29 12.77 -22.88
C LYS A 59 0.77 13.03 -21.47
N LEU A 60 1.41 12.44 -20.46
CA LEU A 60 1.05 12.54 -19.05
C LEU A 60 1.66 13.77 -18.38
N THR A 61 2.97 13.97 -18.56
CA THR A 61 3.71 15.11 -18.05
C THR A 61 3.94 16.10 -19.19
N ARG A 62 3.45 17.34 -19.05
CA ARG A 62 3.51 18.38 -20.07
C ARG A 62 4.02 19.68 -19.47
N GLY A 63 4.84 20.40 -20.21
CA GLY A 63 5.44 21.66 -19.76
C GLY A 63 6.81 21.44 -19.10
N ASN A 64 7.39 22.53 -18.61
CA ASN A 64 8.72 22.51 -18.00
C ASN A 64 8.60 22.29 -16.49
N ILE A 65 8.31 21.06 -16.06
CA ILE A 65 8.09 20.73 -14.66
C ILE A 65 9.43 20.75 -13.91
N THR A 66 9.47 21.38 -12.74
CA THR A 66 10.59 21.21 -11.81
C THR A 66 10.20 20.30 -10.67
N TYR A 67 11.18 19.60 -10.12
CA TYR A 67 10.99 18.60 -9.08
C TYR A 67 11.78 18.96 -7.82
N ASP A 68 11.28 18.54 -6.66
CA ASP A 68 12.07 18.55 -5.44
C ASP A 68 13.06 17.38 -5.39
N ARG A 69 13.89 17.33 -4.34
CA ARG A 69 14.90 16.28 -4.15
C ARG A 69 14.34 14.85 -4.07
N ASN A 70 13.03 14.68 -3.84
CA ASN A 70 12.36 13.39 -3.75
C ASN A 70 11.53 13.09 -5.01
N GLY A 71 11.67 13.87 -6.09
CA GLY A 71 10.94 13.67 -7.34
C GLY A 71 9.49 14.20 -7.33
N TRP A 72 9.08 15.00 -6.34
CA TRP A 72 7.75 15.61 -6.35
C TRP A 72 7.70 16.83 -7.26
N PRO A 73 6.67 16.99 -8.13
CA PRO A 73 6.49 18.18 -8.95
C PRO A 73 6.27 19.43 -8.07
N ASN A 74 7.32 20.23 -7.87
CA ASN A 74 7.24 21.40 -7.00
C ASN A 74 6.78 22.67 -7.74
N ASN A 75 6.94 22.72 -9.06
CA ASN A 75 6.36 23.75 -9.89
C ASN A 75 5.97 23.17 -11.26
N LEU A 76 4.71 23.39 -11.65
CA LEU A 76 4.20 22.92 -12.92
C LEU A 76 4.51 23.86 -14.09
N ASN A 77 4.87 25.12 -13.84
CA ASN A 77 5.15 26.14 -14.88
C ASN A 77 4.07 26.19 -15.98
N GLY A 78 2.79 26.19 -15.57
CA GLY A 78 1.63 26.20 -16.48
C GLY A 78 1.30 24.85 -17.12
N GLY A 79 2.08 23.81 -16.83
CA GLY A 79 1.92 22.44 -17.30
C GLY A 79 1.12 21.53 -16.36
N GLN A 80 1.39 20.23 -16.47
CA GLN A 80 0.84 19.17 -15.60
C GLN A 80 1.88 18.06 -15.43
N ALA A 81 1.82 17.35 -14.31
CA ALA A 81 2.66 16.17 -14.05
C ALA A 81 1.76 14.96 -13.85
N GLY A 82 1.99 13.89 -14.61
CA GLY A 82 1.19 12.68 -14.54
C GLY A 82 2.01 11.45 -14.24
N THR A 83 1.37 10.43 -13.68
CA THR A 83 1.97 9.12 -13.43
C THR A 83 0.96 8.01 -13.71
N ASN A 84 1.45 6.89 -14.25
CA ASN A 84 0.71 5.64 -14.24
C ASN A 84 0.83 5.07 -12.83
N LEU A 85 -0.26 5.13 -12.07
CA LEU A 85 -0.34 4.59 -10.72
C LEU A 85 -0.45 3.06 -10.77
N ILE A 86 -1.29 2.56 -11.67
CA ILE A 86 -1.55 1.14 -11.92
C ILE A 86 -1.63 0.96 -13.44
N HIS A 87 -1.03 -0.10 -13.99
CA HIS A 87 -1.07 -0.36 -15.42
C HIS A 87 -1.08 -1.87 -15.71
N TRP A 88 -2.13 -2.40 -16.34
CA TRP A 88 -2.25 -3.81 -16.72
C TRP A 88 -2.23 -4.81 -15.55
N LEU A 89 -2.79 -4.44 -14.40
CA LEU A 89 -2.97 -5.39 -13.30
C LEU A 89 -4.23 -6.24 -13.58
N PRO A 90 -4.17 -7.58 -13.58
CA PRO A 90 -5.35 -8.41 -13.81
C PRO A 90 -6.47 -8.13 -12.79
N GLU A 91 -7.72 -8.34 -13.22
CA GLU A 91 -8.87 -8.37 -12.32
C GLU A 91 -8.61 -9.37 -11.16
N GLY A 92 -8.96 -8.97 -9.95
CA GLY A 92 -8.73 -9.75 -8.73
C GLY A 92 -7.40 -9.47 -8.03
N THR A 93 -6.44 -8.80 -8.66
CA THR A 93 -5.20 -8.34 -7.99
C THR A 93 -5.49 -7.28 -6.92
N LEU A 94 -6.46 -6.41 -7.18
CA LEU A 94 -6.89 -5.34 -6.29
C LEU A 94 -8.42 -5.38 -6.13
N PRO A 95 -8.97 -4.99 -4.97
CA PRO A 95 -10.41 -4.96 -4.78
C PRO A 95 -11.04 -3.78 -5.57
N ASN A 96 -12.15 -4.01 -6.26
CA ASN A 96 -12.98 -2.91 -6.76
C ASN A 96 -13.56 -2.12 -5.58
N GLY A 97 -13.65 -0.79 -5.68
CA GLY A 97 -14.28 0.02 -4.66
C GLY A 97 -13.72 1.44 -4.53
N ASN A 98 -13.98 2.05 -3.38
CA ASN A 98 -13.55 3.42 -3.09
C ASN A 98 -12.20 3.42 -2.38
N TYR A 99 -11.21 4.01 -3.04
CA TYR A 99 -9.84 4.15 -2.58
C TYR A 99 -9.66 5.53 -1.98
N THR A 100 -8.84 5.62 -0.94
CA THR A 100 -8.48 6.90 -0.33
C THR A 100 -7.15 7.38 -0.88
N VAL A 101 -7.13 8.59 -1.42
CA VAL A 101 -5.91 9.27 -1.82
C VAL A 101 -5.59 10.34 -0.79
N LEU A 102 -4.50 10.18 -0.04
CA LEU A 102 -4.01 11.17 0.92
C LEU A 102 -2.82 11.93 0.31
N TYR A 103 -2.74 13.23 0.52
CA TYR A 103 -1.63 14.04 0.05
C TYR A 103 -1.40 15.26 0.95
N GLU A 104 -0.20 15.81 0.88
CA GLU A 104 0.12 17.12 1.44
C GLU A 104 0.10 18.15 0.32
N GLY A 105 -0.11 19.43 0.67
CA GLY A 105 -0.08 20.53 -0.29
C GLY A 105 -1.46 21.00 -0.75
N GLN A 106 -1.45 21.94 -1.69
CA GLN A 106 -2.64 22.59 -2.25
C GLN A 106 -2.61 22.47 -3.77
N GLY A 107 -3.70 21.98 -4.34
CA GLY A 107 -3.80 21.83 -5.78
C GLY A 107 -5.00 20.98 -6.19
N LYS A 108 -4.95 20.45 -7.41
CA LYS A 108 -5.99 19.57 -7.96
C LYS A 108 -5.35 18.37 -8.62
N ILE A 109 -5.81 17.18 -8.23
CA ILE A 109 -5.43 15.91 -8.83
C ILE A 109 -6.61 15.44 -9.69
N ALA A 110 -6.32 14.99 -10.90
CA ALA A 110 -7.25 14.32 -11.78
C ALA A 110 -6.92 12.83 -11.86
N TYR A 111 -7.96 12.01 -11.97
CA TYR A 111 -7.88 10.56 -12.06
C TYR A 111 -8.57 10.13 -13.36
N THR A 112 -7.92 9.30 -14.16
CA THR A 112 -8.43 8.85 -15.45
C THR A 112 -8.25 7.35 -15.64
N ASP A 113 -8.70 6.85 -16.80
CA ASP A 113 -8.82 5.41 -17.11
C ASP A 113 -9.85 4.76 -16.18
N ASP A 114 -9.45 3.79 -15.36
CA ASP A 114 -10.34 3.00 -14.51
C ASP A 114 -10.59 3.62 -13.12
N ALA A 115 -10.29 4.91 -12.96
CA ALA A 115 -10.53 5.66 -11.74
C ALA A 115 -11.41 6.90 -11.99
N LYS A 116 -12.34 7.15 -11.05
CA LYS A 116 -13.20 8.34 -11.06
C LYS A 116 -13.20 9.02 -9.70
N LEU A 117 -13.06 10.35 -9.68
CA LEU A 117 -13.18 11.13 -8.45
C LEU A 117 -14.63 11.04 -7.91
N VAL A 118 -14.78 10.64 -6.65
CA VAL A 118 -16.07 10.57 -5.95
C VAL A 118 -16.28 11.78 -5.06
N SER A 119 -15.26 12.13 -4.27
CA SER A 119 -15.26 13.32 -3.44
C SER A 119 -13.84 13.85 -3.25
N SER A 120 -13.73 15.14 -2.99
CA SER A 120 -12.45 15.81 -2.77
C SER A 120 -12.58 16.78 -1.60
N GLN A 121 -11.58 16.75 -0.73
CA GLN A 121 -11.38 17.70 0.36
C GLN A 121 -9.87 18.00 0.47
N PRO A 122 -9.46 19.12 1.08
CA PRO A 122 -8.05 19.43 1.23
C PRO A 122 -7.25 18.27 1.84
N GLY A 123 -6.25 17.77 1.11
CA GLY A 123 -5.36 16.69 1.53
C GLY A 123 -5.94 15.28 1.44
N LYS A 124 -7.19 15.12 0.97
CA LYS A 124 -7.82 13.80 0.79
C LYS A 124 -8.83 13.79 -0.34
N ASP A 125 -8.65 12.86 -1.27
CA ASP A 125 -9.65 12.52 -2.27
C ASP A 125 -10.15 11.08 -2.05
N ILE A 126 -11.40 10.82 -2.42
CA ILE A 126 -11.95 9.48 -2.59
C ILE A 126 -12.13 9.23 -4.08
N ILE A 127 -11.55 8.15 -4.58
CA ILE A 127 -11.68 7.72 -5.97
C ILE A 127 -12.34 6.35 -6.04
N HIS A 128 -13.26 6.16 -6.97
CA HIS A 128 -13.78 4.84 -7.29
C HIS A 128 -12.85 4.19 -8.32
N VAL A 129 -12.38 2.97 -8.03
CA VAL A 129 -11.54 2.17 -8.89
C VAL A 129 -12.22 0.82 -9.15
N ALA A 130 -12.32 0.43 -10.42
CA ALA A 130 -12.83 -0.88 -10.81
C ALA A 130 -12.16 -1.34 -12.11
N SER A 131 -11.85 -2.62 -12.25
CA SER A 131 -11.24 -3.13 -13.48
C SER A 131 -12.07 -2.79 -14.72
N GLY A 132 -11.39 -2.43 -15.81
CA GLY A 132 -11.98 -2.16 -17.11
C GLY A 132 -12.68 -3.38 -17.73
N ALA A 133 -13.37 -3.16 -18.84
CA ALA A 133 -14.06 -4.23 -19.59
C ALA A 133 -13.09 -5.28 -20.16
N ASP A 134 -11.81 -4.92 -20.30
CA ASP A 134 -10.72 -5.81 -20.69
C ASP A 134 -10.20 -6.70 -19.54
N LYS A 135 -10.80 -6.58 -18.34
CA LYS A 135 -10.42 -7.30 -17.11
C LYS A 135 -9.04 -6.95 -16.58
N PHE A 136 -8.59 -5.73 -16.84
CA PHE A 136 -7.38 -5.17 -16.23
C PHE A 136 -7.70 -3.89 -15.48
N PHE A 137 -6.85 -3.53 -14.53
CA PHE A 137 -6.83 -2.21 -13.91
C PHE A 137 -5.79 -1.35 -14.63
N LYS A 138 -6.21 -0.13 -14.94
CA LYS A 138 -5.35 0.95 -15.38
C LYS A 138 -5.78 2.24 -14.70
N VAL A 139 -4.90 2.85 -13.91
CA VAL A 139 -5.19 4.10 -13.22
C VAL A 139 -4.08 5.10 -13.49
N THR A 140 -4.47 6.26 -14.00
CA THR A 140 -3.58 7.40 -14.20
C THR A 140 -3.93 8.49 -13.18
N LEU A 141 -2.91 9.04 -12.55
CA LEU A 141 -3.00 10.19 -11.64
C LEU A 141 -2.30 11.39 -12.28
N ILE A 142 -2.95 12.55 -12.34
CA ILE A 142 -2.40 13.78 -12.94
C ILE A 142 -2.57 14.97 -12.00
N ILE A 143 -1.46 15.58 -11.58
CA ILE A 143 -1.48 16.86 -10.87
C ILE A 143 -1.72 17.96 -11.91
N LYS A 144 -2.93 18.53 -11.89
CA LYS A 144 -3.39 19.58 -12.82
C LYS A 144 -3.11 20.99 -12.32
N GLN A 145 -3.13 21.17 -11.01
CA GLN A 145 -2.83 22.43 -10.33
C GLN A 145 -2.05 22.10 -9.07
N SER A 146 -1.05 22.92 -8.73
CA SER A 146 -0.23 22.77 -7.53
C SER A 146 0.29 24.15 -7.14
N ASN A 147 0.12 24.55 -5.88
CA ASN A 147 0.67 25.80 -5.35
C ASN A 147 2.19 25.65 -5.18
N PRO A 148 3.06 26.38 -5.89
CA PRO A 148 4.52 26.20 -5.76
C PRO A 148 5.07 26.44 -4.35
N ASN A 149 4.39 27.27 -3.54
CA ASN A 149 4.77 27.51 -2.14
C ASN A 149 4.26 26.42 -1.17
N ASN A 150 3.36 25.56 -1.63
CA ASN A 150 2.78 24.46 -0.87
C ASN A 150 2.32 23.34 -1.82
N TYR A 151 3.27 22.75 -2.55
CA TYR A 151 2.97 21.89 -3.68
C TYR A 151 2.48 20.51 -3.24
N ILE A 152 1.70 19.86 -4.11
CA ILE A 152 1.22 18.50 -3.88
C ILE A 152 2.40 17.55 -3.77
N LYS A 153 2.46 16.82 -2.65
CA LYS A 153 3.51 15.83 -2.37
C LYS A 153 3.02 14.76 -1.40
N ASN A 154 3.87 13.76 -1.17
CA ASN A 154 3.59 12.67 -0.23
C ASN A 154 2.25 11.98 -0.53
N ILE A 155 1.96 11.76 -1.81
CA ILE A 155 0.74 11.10 -2.26
C ILE A 155 0.74 9.64 -1.76
N ARG A 156 -0.41 9.21 -1.24
CA ARG A 156 -0.68 7.84 -0.83
C ARG A 156 -2.00 7.42 -1.43
N VAL A 157 -2.06 6.23 -2.01
CA VAL A 157 -3.30 5.64 -2.53
C VAL A 157 -3.53 4.34 -1.78
N LEU A 158 -4.61 4.31 -1.02
CA LEU A 158 -4.93 3.24 -0.08
C LEU A 158 -6.21 2.52 -0.55
N PRO A 159 -6.17 1.18 -0.71
CA PRO A 159 -7.35 0.41 -1.05
C PRO A 159 -8.40 0.43 0.08
N PRO A 160 -9.66 0.07 -0.21
CA PRO A 160 -10.69 -0.04 0.82
C PRO A 160 -10.38 -1.16 1.84
N GLY A 161 -11.00 -1.02 3.00
CA GLY A 161 -10.97 -2.00 4.08
C GLY A 161 -9.83 -1.80 5.08
N GLY A 162 -9.43 -2.90 5.70
CA GLY A 162 -8.41 -2.93 6.73
C GLY A 162 -8.00 -4.35 7.08
N ILE A 163 -7.44 -4.51 8.26
CA ILE A 163 -7.13 -5.81 8.88
C ILE A 163 -7.74 -5.89 10.28
N CYS A 164 -7.91 -7.09 10.79
CA CYS A 164 -8.09 -7.28 12.23
C CYS A 164 -6.71 -7.32 12.89
N ALA A 165 -6.51 -6.63 14.02
CA ALA A 165 -5.19 -6.54 14.64
C ALA A 165 -4.56 -7.89 15.01
N ASN A 166 -5.39 -8.92 15.24
CA ASN A 166 -4.95 -10.28 15.52
C ASN A 166 -4.63 -11.13 14.27
N ASN A 167 -4.89 -10.61 13.07
CA ASN A 167 -4.55 -11.27 11.81
C ASN A 167 -4.14 -10.25 10.74
N PRO A 168 -2.86 -9.85 10.68
CA PRO A 168 -2.38 -8.85 9.73
C PRO A 168 -2.24 -9.37 8.29
N PHE A 169 -2.45 -10.67 8.06
CA PHE A 169 -2.30 -11.33 6.75
C PHE A 169 -3.62 -11.45 5.99
N GLN A 170 -4.71 -10.86 6.51
CA GLN A 170 -6.03 -10.98 5.92
C GLN A 170 -6.71 -9.62 5.82
N ARG A 171 -6.99 -9.19 4.59
CA ARG A 171 -7.88 -8.06 4.33
C ARG A 171 -9.29 -8.38 4.83
N VAL A 172 -9.90 -7.40 5.49
CA VAL A 172 -11.33 -7.38 5.78
C VAL A 172 -11.95 -6.12 5.19
N LYS A 173 -13.23 -6.21 4.81
CA LYS A 173 -14.00 -5.13 4.21
C LYS A 173 -14.23 -3.99 5.20
N ASP A 174 -14.56 -4.32 6.44
CA ASP A 174 -14.91 -3.37 7.49
C ASP A 174 -14.85 -4.03 8.88
N ALA A 175 -15.15 -3.24 9.92
CA ALA A 175 -15.06 -3.66 11.31
C ALA A 175 -15.98 -4.86 11.68
N SER A 176 -17.06 -5.11 10.93
CA SER A 176 -17.99 -6.22 11.24
C SER A 176 -17.35 -7.60 11.11
N GLN A 177 -16.27 -7.70 10.35
CA GLN A 177 -15.53 -8.94 10.14
C GLN A 177 -14.45 -9.21 11.19
N CYS A 178 -14.27 -8.29 12.15
CA CYS A 178 -13.34 -8.44 13.26
C CYS A 178 -14.08 -8.72 14.57
N ARG A 179 -13.52 -9.58 15.42
CA ARG A 179 -13.98 -9.79 16.80
C ARG A 179 -13.63 -8.60 17.74
N GLY A 180 -13.25 -7.46 17.16
CA GLY A 180 -12.68 -6.28 17.83
C GLY A 180 -11.37 -5.83 17.19
N ASN A 181 -10.97 -4.59 17.47
CA ASN A 181 -9.70 -3.97 17.01
C ASN A 181 -9.48 -4.04 15.48
N TYR A 182 -10.43 -3.48 14.74
CA TYR A 182 -10.30 -3.26 13.30
C TYR A 182 -9.35 -2.09 13.02
N GLN A 183 -8.39 -2.31 12.13
CA GLN A 183 -7.41 -1.32 11.70
C GLN A 183 -7.66 -0.97 10.24
N ALA A 184 -8.41 0.11 10.00
CA ALA A 184 -8.66 0.61 8.66
C ALA A 184 -7.35 1.06 8.00
N PHE A 185 -7.16 0.72 6.73
CA PHE A 185 -5.96 1.12 5.98
C PHE A 185 -5.79 2.64 5.95
N GLU A 186 -6.87 3.39 5.76
CA GLU A 186 -6.87 4.85 5.74
C GLU A 186 -6.21 5.50 6.97
N THR A 187 -6.39 4.91 8.17
CA THR A 187 -5.91 5.51 9.42
C THR A 187 -4.66 4.82 9.98
N HIS A 188 -4.38 3.59 9.54
CA HIS A 188 -3.27 2.77 10.03
C HIS A 188 -2.18 2.50 8.98
N TYR A 189 -2.18 3.21 7.85
CA TYR A 189 -1.19 3.04 6.76
C TYR A 189 0.26 3.28 7.17
N LYS A 190 0.52 3.92 8.32
CA LYS A 190 1.88 4.12 8.83
C LYS A 190 2.42 2.85 9.49
N GLN A 191 1.55 2.03 10.05
CA GLN A 191 1.88 0.77 10.73
C GLN A 191 1.72 -0.43 9.79
N ILE A 192 0.72 -0.38 8.91
CA ILE A 192 0.44 -1.41 7.93
C ILE A 192 1.15 -1.06 6.63
N LEU A 193 2.41 -1.49 6.50
CA LEU A 193 3.22 -1.17 5.33
C LEU A 193 2.89 -2.04 4.12
N PHE A 194 2.67 -3.34 4.35
CA PHE A 194 2.49 -4.32 3.30
C PHE A 194 1.02 -4.58 3.02
N ASN A 195 0.72 -4.92 1.77
CA ASN A 195 -0.58 -5.42 1.37
C ASN A 195 -0.79 -6.80 2.02
N PRO A 196 -1.86 -7.03 2.80
CA PRO A 196 -2.10 -8.33 3.42
C PRO A 196 -2.23 -9.46 2.40
N ASP A 197 -2.76 -9.17 1.21
CA ASP A 197 -2.94 -10.18 0.15
C ASP A 197 -1.58 -10.67 -0.40
N TYR A 198 -0.55 -9.83 -0.37
CA TYR A 198 0.83 -10.19 -0.76
C TYR A 198 1.52 -11.10 0.27
N LEU A 199 1.17 -10.97 1.54
CA LEU A 199 1.78 -11.74 2.63
C LEU A 199 1.21 -13.16 2.78
N ARG A 200 0.19 -13.51 1.98
CA ARG A 200 -0.53 -14.79 2.06
C ARG A 200 0.03 -15.77 1.02
N PHE A 201 1.12 -16.44 1.38
CA PHE A 201 1.79 -17.51 0.60
C PHE A 201 1.70 -18.88 1.29
#